data_AF-A0A2M7MV88-F1
#
_entry.id   AF-A0A2M7MV88-F1
#
_cell.length_a   1.000
_cell.length_b   1.000
_cell.length_c   1.000
_cell.angle_alpha   90.00
_cell.angle_beta   90.00
_cell.angle_gamma   90.00
#
_symmetry.space_group_name_H-M   'P 1'
#
loop_
_entity.id
_entity.type
_entity.pdbx_description
1 polymer ?
#
loop_
_entity_poly.entity_id
_entity_poly.type
_entity_poly.pdbx_seq_one_letter_code
_entity_poly.pdbx_strand_id
1 'polypeptide(L)'
;MSDPIITMCPTMANPEAFSSVPELRQELHRANESIFGLADRLHRMNGLANYLSDRLIKLVQAHLAEDQTTIQAELTELAENYQREQQAKQGRQH
;
A
#
# COMPACT_ATOMS: atom_id res chain seq x y z
N MET A 1 -15.89 -6.55 41.20
CA MET A 1 -15.09 -6.69 39.96
C MET A 1 -14.93 -5.28 39.44
N SER A 2 -13.72 -4.73 39.45
CA SER A 2 -13.48 -3.34 39.02
C SER A 2 -13.36 -3.33 37.50
N ASP A 3 -14.17 -2.53 36.82
CA ASP A 3 -14.11 -2.41 35.36
C ASP A 3 -12.74 -1.85 34.92
N PRO A 4 -12.19 -2.33 33.80
CA PRO A 4 -10.91 -1.82 33.29
C PRO A 4 -11.07 -0.35 32.91
N ILE A 5 -10.22 0.50 33.49
CA ILE A 5 -10.11 1.90 33.10
C ILE A 5 -9.43 1.92 31.72
N ILE A 6 -10.21 2.13 30.66
CA ILE A 6 -9.69 2.42 29.33
C ILE A 6 -9.17 3.85 29.37
N THR A 7 -7.88 4.03 29.63
CA THR A 7 -7.23 5.32 29.44
C THR A 7 -7.10 5.58 27.94
N MET A 8 -8.06 6.29 27.37
CA MET A 8 -7.98 6.79 26.00
C MET A 8 -6.77 7.73 25.92
N CYS A 9 -5.73 7.35 25.17
CA CYS A 9 -4.62 8.25 24.89
C CYS A 9 -5.15 9.53 24.19
N PRO A 10 -4.57 10.71 24.46
CA PRO A 10 -4.90 11.91 23.70
C PRO A 10 -4.61 11.69 22.22
N THR A 11 -5.57 11.99 21.36
CA THR A 11 -5.48 11.91 19.91
C THR A 11 -6.10 13.14 19.26
N MET A 12 -5.82 13.36 17.98
CA MET A 12 -6.47 14.43 17.21
C MET A 12 -8.01 14.32 17.16
N ALA A 13 -8.59 13.17 17.50
CA ALA A 13 -10.05 12.96 17.55
C ALA A 13 -10.70 13.39 18.88
N ASN A 14 -9.90 13.68 19.91
CA ASN A 14 -10.32 14.16 21.23
C ASN A 14 -9.38 15.30 21.69
N PRO A 15 -9.45 16.48 21.05
CA PRO A 15 -8.51 17.58 21.28
C PRO A 15 -8.55 18.14 22.71
N GLU A 16 -9.68 18.02 23.40
CA GLU A 16 -9.85 18.38 24.81
C GLU A 16 -9.04 17.51 25.78
N ALA A 17 -8.52 16.36 25.33
CA ALA A 17 -7.67 15.49 26.13
C ALA A 17 -6.20 15.96 26.19
N PHE A 18 -5.81 16.96 25.38
CA PHE A 18 -4.47 17.53 25.43
C PHE A 18 -4.36 18.54 26.57
N SER A 19 -3.32 18.39 27.40
CA SER A 19 -3.08 19.28 28.54
C SER A 19 -2.13 20.43 28.19
N SER A 20 -1.41 20.32 27.06
CA SER A 20 -0.44 21.32 26.63
C SER A 20 -0.30 21.44 25.11
N VAL A 21 0.14 22.60 24.65
CA VAL A 21 0.42 22.86 23.22
C VAL A 21 1.55 21.96 22.67
N PRO A 22 2.63 21.65 23.40
CA PRO A 22 3.64 20.68 22.94
C PRO A 22 3.08 19.29 22.65
N GLU A 23 2.20 18.75 23.50
CA GLU A 23 1.54 17.44 23.28
C GLU A 23 0.72 17.45 21.98
N LEU A 24 -0.05 18.51 21.75
CA LEU A 24 -0.81 18.68 20.52
C LEU A 24 0.09 18.72 19.28
N ARG A 25 1.24 19.42 19.35
CA ARG A 25 2.21 19.48 18.24
C ARG A 25 2.82 18.12 17.95
N GLN A 26 3.09 17.33 18.98
CA GLN A 26 3.64 15.98 18.83
C GLN A 26 2.63 15.05 18.17
N GLU A 27 1.38 15.02 18.62
CA GLU A 27 0.35 14.19 17.99
C GLU A 27 0.02 14.66 16.58
N LEU A 28 0.04 15.97 16.31
CA LEU A 28 -0.08 16.49 14.95
C LEU A 28 1.06 16.01 14.04
N HIS A 29 2.30 16.00 14.54
CA HIS A 29 3.44 15.50 13.79
C HIS A 29 3.28 14.01 13.46
N ARG A 30 2.93 13.19 14.46
CA ARG A 30 2.64 11.76 14.28
C ARG A 30 1.49 11.51 13.30
N ALA A 31 0.43 12.31 13.38
CA ALA A 31 -0.70 12.23 12.44
C ALA A 31 -0.25 12.55 11.01
N ASN A 32 0.57 13.59 10.83
CA ASN A 32 1.14 13.95 9.53
C ASN A 32 2.02 12.83 8.96
N GLU A 33 2.93 12.25 9.76
CA GLU A 33 3.74 11.10 9.34
C GLU A 33 2.86 9.92 8.90
N SER A 34 1.80 9.64 9.64
CA SER A 34 0.85 8.58 9.31
C SER A 34 0.12 8.87 7.99
N ILE A 35 -0.31 10.11 7.76
CA ILE A 35 -0.94 10.54 6.51
C ILE A 35 0.03 10.42 5.34
N PHE A 36 1.28 10.84 5.49
CA PHE A 36 2.28 10.70 4.44
C PHE A 36 2.58 9.23 4.11
N GLY A 37 2.69 8.37 5.14
CA GLY A 37 2.85 6.93 4.94
C GLY A 37 1.66 6.30 4.22
N LEU A 38 0.44 6.71 4.54
CA LEU A 38 -0.78 6.27 3.85
C LEU A 38 -0.81 6.75 2.40
N ALA A 39 -0.45 8.01 2.15
CA ALA A 39 -0.39 8.59 0.81
C ALA A 39 0.64 7.88 -0.08
N ASP A 40 1.84 7.56 0.43
CA ASP A 40 2.85 6.78 -0.31
C ASP A 40 2.32 5.38 -0.63
N ARG A 41 1.67 4.71 0.34
CA ARG A 41 1.08 3.40 0.12
C ARG A 41 -0.03 3.43 -0.93
N LEU A 42 -0.89 4.43 -0.90
CA LEU A 42 -1.93 4.64 -1.91
C LEU A 42 -1.33 4.89 -3.29
N HIS A 43 -0.28 5.72 -3.37
CA HIS A 43 0.42 5.98 -4.62
C HIS A 43 1.01 4.70 -5.22
N ARG A 44 1.68 3.88 -4.41
CA ARG A 44 2.21 2.57 -4.84
C ARG A 44 1.09 1.64 -5.31
N MET A 45 -0.01 1.56 -4.57
CA MET A 45 -1.16 0.75 -4.96
C MET A 45 -1.76 1.22 -6.29
N ASN A 46 -1.89 2.52 -6.51
CA ASN A 46 -2.40 3.08 -7.74
C ASN A 46 -1.47 2.77 -8.93
N GLY A 47 -0.16 2.88 -8.72
CA GLY A 47 0.84 2.49 -9.72
C GLY A 47 0.73 1.01 -10.12
N LEU A 48 0.59 0.11 -9.14
CA LEU A 48 0.37 -1.32 -9.41
C LEU A 48 -0.95 -1.59 -10.13
N ALA A 49 -2.04 -0.91 -9.73
CA ALA A 49 -3.34 -1.06 -10.36
C ALA A 49 -3.33 -0.62 -11.83
N ASN A 50 -2.68 0.52 -12.14
CA ASN A 50 -2.51 1.00 -13.51
C ASN A 50 -1.65 0.05 -14.33
N TYR A 51 -0.52 -0.40 -13.78
CA TYR A 51 0.36 -1.36 -14.44
C TYR A 51 -0.36 -2.67 -14.82
N LEU A 52 -1.15 -3.22 -13.88
CA LEU A 52 -1.94 -4.42 -14.15
C LEU A 52 -3.07 -4.16 -15.15
N SER A 53 -3.74 -3.00 -15.06
CA SER A 53 -4.82 -2.64 -15.98
C SER A 53 -4.31 -2.55 -17.42
N ASP A 54 -3.20 -1.85 -17.65
CA ASP A 54 -2.61 -1.71 -18.99
C ASP A 54 -2.22 -3.07 -19.58
N ARG A 55 -1.67 -3.96 -18.77
CA ARG A 55 -1.29 -5.31 -19.21
C ARG A 55 -2.49 -6.20 -19.48
N LEU A 56 -3.53 -6.16 -18.66
CA LEU A 56 -4.76 -6.90 -18.91
C LEU A 56 -5.43 -6.43 -20.21
N ILE A 57 -5.45 -5.12 -20.45
CA ILE A 57 -5.95 -4.56 -21.72
C ILE A 57 -5.14 -5.11 -22.90
N LYS A 58 -3.80 -5.08 -22.82
CA LYS A 58 -2.94 -5.65 -23.88
C LYS A 58 -3.18 -7.13 -24.12
N LEU A 59 -3.28 -7.94 -23.06
CA LEU A 59 -3.55 -9.37 -23.14
C LEU A 59 -4.90 -9.65 -23.80
N VAL A 60 -5.94 -8.90 -23.42
CA VAL A 60 -7.28 -9.02 -24.03
C VAL A 60 -7.24 -8.63 -25.51
N GLN A 61 -6.56 -7.54 -25.86
CA GLN A 61 -6.38 -7.13 -27.26
C GLN A 61 -5.64 -8.18 -28.08
N ALA A 62 -4.54 -8.73 -27.56
CA ALA A 62 -3.78 -9.79 -28.22
C ALA A 62 -4.62 -11.07 -28.38
N HIS A 63 -5.42 -11.42 -27.38
CA HIS A 63 -6.34 -12.55 -27.46
C HIS A 63 -7.41 -12.37 -28.53
N LEU A 64 -8.01 -11.18 -28.62
CA LEU A 64 -8.99 -10.85 -29.67
C LEU A 64 -8.37 -10.85 -31.07
N ALA A 65 -7.08 -10.55 -31.18
CA ALA A 65 -6.33 -10.59 -32.43
C ALA A 65 -5.75 -11.97 -32.76
N GLU A 66 -6.00 -12.99 -31.94
CA GLU A 66 -5.37 -14.33 -32.02
C GLU A 66 -3.83 -14.29 -32.03
N ASP A 67 -3.24 -13.22 -31.49
CA ASP A 67 -1.79 -13.04 -31.41
C ASP A 67 -1.22 -13.77 -30.20
N GLN A 68 -1.01 -15.06 -30.38
CA GLN A 68 -0.43 -15.94 -29.37
C GLN A 68 1.01 -15.53 -28.97
N THR A 69 1.74 -14.83 -29.85
CA THR A 69 3.12 -14.42 -29.57
C THR A 69 3.17 -13.32 -28.52
N THR A 70 2.30 -12.32 -28.66
CA THR A 70 2.18 -11.23 -27.68
C THR A 70 1.66 -11.75 -26.34
N ILE A 71 0.70 -12.68 -26.35
CA ILE A 71 0.20 -13.32 -25.12
C ILE A 71 1.32 -14.03 -24.36
N GLN A 72 2.10 -14.85 -25.07
CA GLN A 72 3.22 -15.60 -24.48
C GLN A 72 4.27 -14.65 -23.87
N ALA A 73 4.61 -13.57 -24.58
CA ALA A 73 5.58 -12.58 -24.13
C ALA A 73 5.12 -11.88 -22.84
N GLU A 74 3.89 -11.36 -22.83
CA GLU A 74 3.33 -10.64 -21.68
C GLU A 74 3.19 -11.54 -20.43
N LEU A 75 2.80 -12.81 -20.62
CA LEU A 75 2.73 -13.81 -19.53
C LEU A 75 4.12 -14.20 -19.00
N THR A 76 5.11 -14.31 -19.89
CA THR A 76 6.50 -14.62 -19.47
C THR A 76 7.03 -13.52 -18.57
N GLU A 77 6.85 -12.25 -18.95
CA GLU A 77 7.30 -11.13 -18.14
C GLU A 77 6.48 -11.00 -16.82
N LEU A 78 5.18 -11.37 -16.80
CA LEU A 78 4.43 -11.49 -15.52
C LEU A 78 5.08 -12.54 -14.61
N ALA A 79 5.45 -13.70 -15.15
CA ALA A 79 6.03 -14.79 -14.39
C ALA A 79 7.40 -14.39 -13.81
N GLU A 80 8.24 -13.71 -14.60
CA GLU A 80 9.52 -13.17 -14.14
C GLU A 80 9.34 -12.13 -13.02
N ASN A 81 8.37 -11.23 -13.15
CA ASN A 81 8.05 -10.25 -12.11
C ASN A 81 7.61 -10.92 -10.81
N TYR A 82 6.73 -11.92 -10.91
CA TYR A 82 6.31 -12.71 -9.76
C TYR A 82 7.49 -13.43 -9.09
N GLN A 83 8.38 -14.04 -9.86
CA GLN A 83 9.57 -14.70 -9.32
C GLN A 83 10.51 -13.72 -8.60
N ARG A 84 10.76 -12.54 -9.20
CA ARG A 84 11.57 -11.48 -8.57
C ARG A 84 10.97 -11.02 -7.24
N GLU A 85 9.66 -10.82 -7.19
CA GLU A 85 8.98 -10.44 -5.94
C GLU A 85 9.06 -11.53 -4.87
N GLN A 86 8.92 -12.80 -5.26
CA GLN A 86 9.03 -13.91 -4.31
C GLN A 86 10.46 -14.04 -3.74
N GLN A 87 11.49 -13.89 -4.59
CA GLN A 87 12.88 -13.87 -4.14
C GLN A 87 13.17 -12.70 -3.20
N ALA A 88 12.66 -11.51 -3.52
CA ALA A 88 12.83 -10.32 -2.66
C ALA A 88 12.14 -10.48 -1.30
N LYS A 89 11.03 -11.23 -1.22
CA LYS A 89 10.36 -11.57 0.05
C LYS A 89 11.16 -12.59 0.86
N GLN A 90 11.75 -13.60 0.21
CA GLN A 90 12.58 -14.62 0.86
C GLN A 90 13.91 -14.04 1.37
N GLY A 91 14.58 -13.18 0.59
CA GLY A 91 15.83 -12.53 1.00
C GLY A 91 15.70 -11.52 2.14
N ARG A 92 14.48 -11.08 2.48
CA ARG A 92 14.18 -10.21 3.63
C ARG A 92 13.95 -10.98 4.94
N GLN A 93 13.83 -12.31 4.87
CA GLN A 93 13.55 -13.16 6.03
C GLN A 93 14.81 -13.79 6.64
N HIS A 94 16.01 -13.44 6.13
CA HIS A 94 17.30 -13.89 6.63
C HIS A 94 18.14 -12.73 7.18
#